data_AF-A0A812VCA7-F1
#
_entry.id   AF-A0A812VCA7-F1
#
_cell.length_a   1.000
_cell.length_b   1.000
_cell.length_c   1.000
_cell.angle_alpha   90.00
_cell.angle_beta   90.00
_cell.angle_gamma   90.00
#
_symmetry.space_group_name_H-M   'P 1'
#
loop_
_entity.id
_entity.type
_entity.pdbx_description
1 polymer ?
#
loop_
_entity_poly.entity_id
_entity_poly.type
_entity_poly.pdbx_seq_one_letter_code
_entity_poly.pdbx_strand_id
1 'polypeptide(L)'
;MKILWLWLVVGGIARGYGARNRPLILVPGLTGSALEVKERDSPMPHFWCKRTSNEWMQIWVSAVQALPWEIDCLMARMTLTYDAATDVYSNLAGVELRALGWGNGTANGKSHKDILYNYQFDTMLHHLQQQLGYELGTDVFIAPYDWRLAGDAHSKPANGVGGYYQQLQGLIEKTVQAGGLLFVVTCLS
;
A
#
# COMPACT_ATOMS: atom_id res chain seq x y z
N MET A 1 -49.39 11.74 -47.00
CA MET A 1 -49.07 11.09 -45.71
C MET A 1 -48.06 9.97 -45.95
N LYS A 2 -46.76 10.26 -45.80
CA LYS A 2 -45.66 9.28 -45.71
C LYS A 2 -44.48 10.01 -45.07
N ILE A 3 -44.19 9.61 -43.83
CA ILE A 3 -43.22 10.22 -42.92
C ILE A 3 -41.83 9.72 -43.32
N LEU A 4 -40.94 10.65 -43.71
CA LEU A 4 -39.52 10.36 -43.92
C LEU A 4 -38.81 10.38 -42.56
N TRP A 5 -38.17 9.27 -42.23
CA TRP A 5 -37.38 9.10 -41.01
C TRP A 5 -36.07 9.88 -41.13
N LEU A 6 -35.87 10.87 -40.26
CA LEU A 6 -34.55 11.46 -40.02
C LEU A 6 -33.65 10.39 -39.40
N TRP A 7 -32.58 10.02 -40.11
CA TRP A 7 -31.45 9.33 -39.50
C TRP A 7 -30.69 10.35 -38.65
N LEU A 8 -30.98 10.38 -37.35
CA LEU A 8 -30.07 10.92 -36.35
C LEU A 8 -28.80 10.06 -36.37
N VAL A 9 -27.79 10.51 -37.10
CA VAL A 9 -26.41 10.10 -36.85
C VAL A 9 -26.07 10.68 -35.48
N VAL A 10 -26.36 9.91 -34.43
CA VAL A 10 -25.66 10.07 -33.16
C VAL A 10 -24.23 9.66 -33.47
N GLY A 11 -23.44 10.64 -33.90
CA GLY A 11 -21.99 10.59 -33.82
C GLY A 11 -21.67 10.44 -32.36
N GLY A 12 -21.68 9.18 -31.89
CA GLY A 12 -21.04 8.83 -30.64
C GLY A 12 -19.63 9.37 -30.78
N ILE A 13 -19.28 10.33 -29.92
CA ILE A 13 -17.90 10.69 -29.68
C ILE A 13 -17.28 9.36 -29.27
N ALA A 14 -16.65 8.67 -30.21
CA ALA A 14 -15.61 7.74 -29.90
C ALA A 14 -14.65 8.60 -29.09
N ARG A 15 -14.72 8.48 -27.75
CA ARG A 15 -13.62 8.89 -26.90
C ARG A 15 -12.45 8.20 -27.55
N GLY A 16 -11.61 8.99 -28.24
CA GLY A 16 -10.38 8.48 -28.79
C GLY A 16 -9.73 7.67 -27.68
N TYR A 17 -9.22 6.49 -28.03
CA TYR A 17 -8.22 5.84 -27.20
C TYR A 17 -7.04 6.83 -27.15
N GLY A 18 -7.15 7.88 -26.33
CA GLY A 18 -6.02 8.69 -25.92
C GLY A 18 -5.02 7.70 -25.37
N ALA A 19 -3.78 7.78 -25.85
CA ALA A 19 -2.73 6.85 -25.49
C ALA A 19 -2.72 6.70 -23.97
N ARG A 20 -3.21 5.56 -23.47
CA ARG A 20 -3.27 5.31 -22.03
C ARG A 20 -1.83 5.16 -21.56
N ASN A 21 -1.46 5.89 -20.51
CA ASN A 21 -0.14 5.78 -19.92
C ASN A 21 0.14 4.33 -19.54
N ARG A 22 1.41 3.92 -19.67
CA ARG A 22 1.84 2.60 -19.20
C ARG A 22 1.74 2.54 -17.68
N PRO A 23 1.07 1.54 -17.09
CA PRO A 23 0.95 1.45 -15.65
C PRO A 23 2.31 1.44 -14.95
N LEU A 24 2.43 2.24 -13.89
CA LEU A 24 3.60 2.37 -13.05
C LEU A 24 3.25 1.91 -11.64
N ILE A 25 4.02 0.96 -11.09
CA ILE A 25 3.87 0.54 -9.69
C ILE A 25 5.10 1.00 -8.91
N LEU A 26 4.85 1.80 -7.89
CA LEU A 26 5.85 2.35 -6.99
C LEU A 26 6.00 1.44 -5.78
N VAL A 27 7.19 0.86 -5.62
CA VAL A 27 7.55 0.05 -4.46
C VAL A 27 8.51 0.88 -3.58
N PRO A 28 8.14 1.20 -2.33
CA PRO A 28 8.97 2.01 -1.45
C PRO A 28 10.26 1.30 -1.03
N GLY A 29 11.20 2.08 -0.49
CA GLY A 29 12.44 1.53 0.07
C GLY A 29 12.27 0.94 1.46
N LEU A 30 13.40 0.55 2.05
CA LEU A 30 13.44 0.09 3.44
C LEU A 30 12.91 1.19 4.35
N THR A 31 12.02 0.83 5.28
CA THR A 31 11.30 1.78 6.16
C THR A 31 10.37 2.78 5.45
N GLY A 32 10.22 2.69 4.13
CA GLY A 32 9.44 3.63 3.32
C GLY A 32 7.94 3.37 3.27
N SER A 33 7.45 2.28 3.87
CA SER A 33 6.00 2.05 4.01
C SER A 33 5.56 2.39 5.42
N ALA A 34 4.51 3.20 5.57
CA ALA A 34 3.86 3.33 6.86
C ALA A 34 3.23 2.00 7.29
N LEU A 35 3.28 1.72 8.59
CA LEU A 35 2.70 0.52 9.18
C LEU A 35 1.61 0.89 10.17
N GLU A 36 0.48 0.20 10.09
CA GLU A 36 -0.61 0.26 11.05
C GLU A 36 -0.69 -1.04 11.84
N VAL A 37 -1.06 -0.91 13.11
CA VAL A 37 -1.28 -2.02 14.02
C VAL A 37 -2.75 -2.11 14.45
N LYS A 38 -3.22 -3.34 14.66
CA LYS A 38 -4.44 -3.63 15.41
C LYS A 38 -4.11 -4.63 16.51
N GLU A 39 -4.61 -4.39 17.71
CA GLU A 39 -4.19 -5.10 18.92
C GLU A 39 -5.38 -5.78 19.60
N ARG A 40 -5.17 -6.98 20.13
CA ARG A 40 -6.15 -7.76 20.89
C ARG A 40 -5.47 -8.45 22.07
N ASP A 41 -5.62 -7.88 23.25
CA ASP A 41 -5.07 -8.38 24.51
C ASP A 41 -3.57 -8.72 24.44
N SER A 42 -2.80 -7.82 23.82
CA SER A 42 -1.38 -8.06 23.58
C SER A 42 -0.55 -7.89 24.86
N PRO A 43 0.48 -8.74 25.09
CA PRO A 43 1.31 -8.72 26.29
C PRO A 43 2.34 -7.58 26.22
N MET A 44 1.87 -6.35 26.46
CA MET A 44 2.70 -5.15 26.38
C MET A 44 3.63 -4.98 27.60
N PRO A 45 4.84 -4.41 27.40
CA PRO A 45 5.88 -4.34 28.45
C PRO A 45 5.49 -3.44 29.63
N HIS A 46 4.66 -2.42 29.38
CA HIS A 46 4.24 -1.46 30.41
C HIS A 46 2.72 -1.38 30.51
N PHE A 47 2.21 -0.94 31.67
CA PHE A 47 0.76 -0.84 31.91
C PHE A 47 0.10 0.29 31.11
N TRP A 48 0.85 1.30 30.70
CA TRP A 48 0.36 2.43 29.90
C TRP A 48 0.31 2.11 28.40
N CYS A 49 1.01 1.07 27.93
CA CYS A 49 0.90 0.64 26.55
C CYS A 49 -0.53 0.13 26.29
N LYS A 50 -1.19 0.67 25.26
CA LYS A 50 -2.45 0.13 24.76
C LYS A 50 -2.29 -1.34 24.39
N ARG A 51 -3.20 -2.20 24.90
CA ARG A 51 -3.21 -3.66 24.69
C ARG A 51 -4.30 -4.15 23.75
N THR A 52 -5.35 -3.36 23.57
CA THR A 52 -6.51 -3.68 22.74
C THR A 52 -6.97 -2.46 21.98
N SER A 53 -7.20 -2.60 20.68
CA SER A 53 -7.71 -1.54 19.81
C SER A 53 -8.74 -2.09 18.82
N ASN A 54 -9.90 -1.44 18.74
CA ASN A 54 -10.91 -1.79 17.73
C ASN A 54 -10.53 -1.27 16.33
N GLU A 55 -9.71 -0.22 16.28
CA GLU A 55 -9.28 0.47 15.07
C GLU A 55 -7.79 0.24 14.78
N TRP A 56 -7.44 0.37 13.51
CA TRP A 56 -6.04 0.40 13.06
C TRP A 56 -5.38 1.71 13.49
N MET A 57 -4.18 1.60 14.04
CA MET A 57 -3.38 2.73 14.52
C MET A 57 -2.05 2.76 13.78
N GLN A 58 -1.73 3.89 13.13
CA GLN A 58 -0.44 4.09 12.49
C GLN A 58 0.68 4.13 13.54
N ILE A 59 1.62 3.20 13.45
CA ILE A 59 2.78 3.10 14.34
C ILE A 59 4.08 3.52 13.67
N TRP A 60 4.14 3.43 12.34
CA TRP A 60 5.32 3.81 11.56
C TRP A 60 4.91 4.66 10.34
N VAL A 61 5.60 5.74 10.00
CA VAL A 61 6.32 6.58 10.98
C VAL A 61 5.28 7.37 11.78
N SER A 62 5.47 7.45 13.09
CA SER A 62 4.63 8.24 13.98
C SER A 62 5.49 8.93 15.04
N ALA A 63 5.44 10.26 15.08
CA ALA A 63 6.20 11.05 16.06
C ALA A 63 5.80 10.73 17.51
N VAL A 64 4.51 10.39 17.74
CA VAL A 64 4.01 9.99 19.06
C VAL A 64 4.68 8.70 19.53
N GLN A 65 4.89 7.75 18.62
CA GLN A 65 5.51 6.46 18.95
C GLN A 65 7.02 6.57 19.22
N ALA A 66 7.65 7.68 18.81
CA ALA A 66 9.06 7.97 19.05
C ALA A 66 9.31 8.68 20.40
N LEU A 67 8.26 9.00 21.17
CA LEU A 67 8.40 9.64 22.47
C LEU A 67 9.05 8.65 23.48
N PRO A 68 9.87 9.13 24.43
CA PRO A 68 10.62 8.25 25.34
C PRO A 68 9.79 7.23 26.12
N TRP A 69 8.52 7.54 26.43
CA TRP A 69 7.62 6.63 27.15
C TRP A 69 6.82 5.68 26.25
N GLU A 70 6.76 5.92 24.94
CA GLU A 70 6.08 5.07 23.95
C GLU A 70 7.03 4.15 23.19
N ILE A 71 8.33 4.45 23.17
CA ILE A 71 9.29 3.71 22.33
C ILE A 71 9.35 2.22 22.68
N ASP A 72 9.24 1.86 23.96
CA ASP A 72 9.18 0.46 24.38
C ASP A 72 7.90 -0.23 23.89
N CYS A 73 6.76 0.48 23.91
CA CYS A 73 5.50 -0.02 23.37
C CYS A 73 5.59 -0.17 21.84
N LEU A 74 6.23 0.77 21.14
CA LEU A 74 6.49 0.70 19.70
C LEU A 74 7.36 -0.51 19.36
N MET A 75 8.47 -0.71 20.07
CA MET A 75 9.35 -1.87 19.87
C MET A 75 8.61 -3.19 20.10
N ALA A 76 7.79 -3.28 21.16
CA ALA A 76 6.97 -4.46 21.41
C ALA A 76 6.02 -4.76 20.23
N ARG A 77 5.32 -3.74 19.71
CA ARG A 77 4.43 -3.87 18.54
C ARG A 77 5.17 -4.28 17.27
N MET A 78 6.38 -3.78 17.07
CA MET A 78 7.20 -4.09 15.89
C MET A 78 7.96 -5.43 16.00
N THR A 79 7.90 -6.10 17.15
CA THR A 79 8.53 -7.42 17.35
C THR A 79 8.06 -8.41 16.29
N LEU A 80 9.02 -9.06 15.66
CA LEU A 80 8.81 -10.16 14.72
C LEU A 80 9.56 -11.38 15.27
N THR A 81 8.84 -12.48 15.44
CA THR A 81 9.38 -13.75 15.94
C THR A 81 9.56 -14.71 14.77
N TYR A 82 10.70 -15.39 14.73
CA TYR A 82 11.00 -16.42 13.74
C TYR A 82 11.05 -17.78 14.44
N ASP A 83 10.26 -18.74 13.95
CA ASP A 83 10.32 -20.14 14.38
C ASP A 83 11.15 -20.95 13.38
N ALA A 84 12.34 -21.38 13.81
CA ALA A 84 13.28 -22.13 12.98
C ALA A 84 12.82 -23.57 12.67
N ALA A 85 11.91 -24.14 13.46
CA ALA A 85 11.40 -25.49 13.20
C ALA A 85 10.36 -25.50 12.07
N THR A 86 9.57 -24.43 11.96
CA THR A 86 8.53 -24.28 10.95
C THR A 86 8.91 -23.35 9.80
N ASP A 87 10.01 -22.60 9.91
CA ASP A 87 10.46 -21.59 8.95
C ASP A 87 9.39 -20.50 8.72
N VAL A 88 8.77 -20.06 9.82
CA VAL A 88 7.63 -19.13 9.82
C VAL A 88 7.89 -17.94 10.71
N TYR A 89 7.51 -16.77 10.19
CA TYR A 89 7.49 -15.52 10.93
C TYR A 89 6.11 -15.27 11.55
N SER A 90 6.08 -14.67 12.74
CA SER A 90 4.85 -14.24 13.41
C SER A 90 5.05 -12.92 14.15
N ASN A 91 3.99 -12.11 14.22
CA ASN A 91 3.97 -10.93 15.07
C ASN A 91 3.85 -11.32 16.55
N LEU A 92 4.04 -10.36 17.46
CA LEU A 92 3.69 -10.53 18.87
C LEU A 92 2.24 -11.01 19.02
N ALA A 93 1.97 -11.84 20.03
CA ALA A 93 0.62 -12.34 20.29
C ALA A 93 -0.42 -11.19 20.40
N GLY A 94 -1.52 -11.34 19.66
CA GLY A 94 -2.59 -10.34 19.61
C GLY A 94 -2.29 -9.12 18.75
N VAL A 95 -1.11 -9.03 18.12
CA VAL A 95 -0.71 -7.93 17.25
C VAL A 95 -0.89 -8.30 15.78
N GLU A 96 -1.72 -7.55 15.08
CA GLU A 96 -1.86 -7.60 13.62
C GLU A 96 -1.22 -6.35 13.02
N LEU A 97 -0.45 -6.51 11.94
CA LEU A 97 0.23 -5.40 11.25
C LEU A 97 -0.13 -5.39 9.76
N ARG A 98 -0.23 -4.18 9.20
CA ARG A 98 -0.40 -3.99 7.76
C ARG A 98 0.33 -2.75 7.27
N ALA A 99 0.77 -2.80 6.02
CA ALA A 99 1.27 -1.63 5.32
C ALA A 99 0.11 -0.72 4.90
N LEU A 100 0.29 0.58 5.05
CA LEU A 100 -0.73 1.58 4.78
C LEU A 100 -0.67 2.07 3.33
N GLY A 101 -1.83 2.35 2.72
CA GLY A 101 -1.90 3.08 1.45
C GLY A 101 -1.76 2.22 0.19
N TRP A 102 -2.11 0.93 0.24
CA TRP A 102 -2.09 0.05 -0.93
C TRP A 102 -2.90 0.59 -2.11
N GLY A 103 -2.30 0.57 -3.30
CA GLY A 103 -2.93 0.92 -4.58
C GLY A 103 -2.96 2.42 -4.85
N ASN A 104 -3.53 3.23 -3.96
CA ASN A 104 -3.79 4.65 -4.24
C ASN A 104 -3.15 5.62 -3.22
N GLY A 105 -2.32 5.14 -2.30
CA GLY A 105 -1.63 5.99 -1.32
C GLY A 105 -2.54 6.63 -0.29
N THR A 106 -3.82 6.26 -0.26
CA THR A 106 -4.80 6.76 0.71
C THR A 106 -5.07 5.71 1.78
N ALA A 107 -5.12 6.18 3.02
CA ALA A 107 -5.58 5.42 4.16
C ALA A 107 -7.01 5.83 4.49
N ASN A 108 -7.97 4.91 4.39
CA ASN A 108 -9.34 5.11 4.90
C ASN A 108 -10.04 6.39 4.36
N GLY A 109 -9.86 6.71 3.06
CA GLY A 109 -10.51 7.86 2.42
C GLY A 109 -10.01 9.24 2.85
N LYS A 110 -8.96 9.31 3.68
CA LYS A 110 -8.26 10.56 4.00
C LYS A 110 -6.97 10.57 3.19
N SER A 111 -6.92 11.39 2.15
CA SER A 111 -5.69 11.56 1.39
C SER A 111 -4.64 12.25 2.27
N HIS A 112 -3.39 11.82 2.15
CA HIS A 112 -2.19 12.45 2.73
C HIS A 112 -2.04 12.41 4.26
N LYS A 113 -1.92 11.21 4.85
CA LYS A 113 -1.31 11.07 6.19
C LYS A 113 -0.04 10.24 6.24
N ASP A 114 0.34 9.57 5.15
CA ASP A 114 1.65 8.94 5.11
C ASP A 114 2.71 9.95 4.68
N ILE A 115 3.44 10.48 5.66
CA ILE A 115 4.58 11.38 5.44
C ILE A 115 5.68 10.71 4.60
N LEU A 116 5.81 9.38 4.66
CA LEU A 116 6.83 8.64 3.92
C LEU A 116 6.55 8.62 2.42
N TYR A 117 5.26 8.57 2.05
CA TYR A 117 4.86 8.67 0.65
C TYR A 117 5.28 10.01 0.06
N ASN A 118 4.95 11.11 0.74
CA ASN A 118 5.34 12.44 0.30
C ASN A 118 6.87 12.56 0.24
N TYR A 119 7.57 12.04 1.25
CA TYR A 119 9.03 12.11 1.27
C TYR A 119 9.70 11.37 0.11
N GLN A 120 9.20 10.18 -0.25
CA GLN A 120 9.84 9.34 -1.28
C GLN A 120 9.43 9.68 -2.71
N PHE A 121 8.17 10.04 -2.92
CA PHE A 121 7.59 10.04 -4.27
C PHE A 121 7.03 11.38 -4.73
N ASP A 122 6.87 12.38 -3.85
CA ASP A 122 6.14 13.61 -4.17
C ASP A 122 6.69 14.35 -5.40
N THR A 123 8.00 14.56 -5.48
CA THR A 123 8.61 15.26 -6.63
C THR A 123 8.44 14.47 -7.93
N MET A 124 8.64 13.15 -7.88
CA MET A 124 8.47 12.28 -9.05
C MET A 124 7.01 12.26 -9.51
N LEU A 125 6.06 12.10 -8.58
CA LEU A 125 4.63 12.08 -8.87
C LEU A 125 4.14 13.41 -9.40
N HIS A 126 4.56 14.53 -8.81
CA HIS A 126 4.26 15.86 -9.34
C HIS A 126 4.75 15.98 -10.79
N HIS A 127 5.95 15.51 -11.10
CA HIS A 127 6.44 15.51 -12.47
C HIS A 127 5.60 14.60 -13.40
N LEU A 128 5.33 13.36 -13.00
CA LEU A 128 4.51 12.40 -13.75
C LEU A 128 3.10 12.96 -14.03
N GLN A 129 2.46 13.57 -13.03
CA GLN A 129 1.12 14.13 -13.14
C GLN A 129 1.11 15.39 -14.02
N GLN A 130 1.99 16.35 -13.75
CA GLN A 130 1.95 17.66 -14.41
C GLN A 130 2.51 17.62 -15.84
N GLN A 131 3.51 16.79 -16.11
CA GLN A 131 4.21 16.78 -17.39
C GLN A 131 3.78 15.63 -18.30
N LEU A 132 3.38 14.50 -17.71
CA LEU A 132 3.06 13.27 -18.46
C LEU A 132 1.59 12.83 -18.29
N GLY A 133 0.78 13.55 -17.51
CA GLY A 133 -0.65 13.29 -17.37
C GLY A 133 -0.99 11.99 -16.64
N TYR A 134 -0.08 11.49 -15.80
CA TYR A 134 -0.36 10.34 -14.94
C TYR A 134 -1.35 10.70 -13.83
N GLU A 135 -2.10 9.71 -13.34
CA GLU A 135 -3.09 9.77 -12.28
C GLU A 135 -2.90 8.62 -11.27
N LEU A 136 -2.70 8.97 -10.00
CA LEU A 136 -2.58 8.02 -8.91
C LEU A 136 -3.88 7.23 -8.70
N GLY A 137 -3.78 5.91 -8.61
CA GLY A 137 -4.89 4.97 -8.55
C GLY A 137 -5.48 4.60 -9.92
N THR A 138 -5.03 5.24 -11.01
CA THR A 138 -5.49 4.97 -12.39
C THR A 138 -4.39 4.34 -13.24
N ASP A 139 -3.23 4.98 -13.33
CA ASP A 139 -2.06 4.53 -14.09
C ASP A 139 -0.75 4.59 -13.28
N VAL A 140 -0.75 5.23 -12.10
CA VAL A 140 0.27 5.04 -11.06
C VAL A 140 -0.34 4.36 -9.86
N PHE A 141 0.32 3.35 -9.32
CA PHE A 141 -0.10 2.64 -8.11
C PHE A 141 1.05 2.56 -7.12
N ILE A 142 0.72 2.47 -5.83
CA ILE A 142 1.73 2.26 -4.78
C ILE A 142 1.53 0.88 -4.19
N ALA A 143 2.63 0.15 -4.00
CA ALA A 143 2.63 -1.20 -3.44
C ALA A 143 3.50 -1.23 -2.17
N PRO A 144 3.00 -0.64 -1.06
CA PRO A 144 3.71 -0.64 0.22
C PRO A 144 3.73 -2.06 0.81
N TYR A 145 4.75 -2.35 1.62
CA TYR A 145 4.97 -3.67 2.20
C TYR A 145 5.50 -3.59 3.63
N ASP A 146 5.42 -4.71 4.33
CA ASP A 146 6.06 -4.86 5.63
C ASP A 146 7.57 -5.05 5.46
N TRP A 147 8.30 -3.95 5.53
CA TRP A 147 9.75 -3.88 5.31
C TRP A 147 10.58 -4.56 6.41
N ARG A 148 9.95 -5.09 7.47
CA ARG A 148 10.63 -5.92 8.48
C ARG A 148 10.93 -7.33 7.96
N LEU A 149 10.22 -7.75 6.92
CA LEU A 149 10.30 -9.10 6.37
C LEU A 149 11.37 -9.20 5.29
N ALA A 150 12.04 -10.35 5.23
CA ALA A 150 12.85 -10.73 4.10
C ALA A 150 11.98 -11.25 2.94
N GLY A 151 12.59 -11.39 1.76
CA GLY A 151 11.85 -11.75 0.54
C GLY A 151 11.17 -13.13 0.61
N ASP A 152 11.81 -14.11 1.22
CA ASP A 152 11.23 -15.44 1.44
C ASP A 152 9.95 -15.38 2.29
N ALA A 153 9.93 -14.58 3.36
CA ALA A 153 8.76 -14.37 4.21
C ALA A 153 7.60 -13.72 3.45
N HIS A 154 7.88 -12.84 2.48
CA HIS A 154 6.85 -12.28 1.61
C HIS A 154 6.22 -13.30 0.66
N SER A 155 6.91 -14.41 0.36
CA SER A 155 6.40 -15.50 -0.47
C SER A 155 5.59 -16.55 0.29
N LYS A 156 5.73 -16.61 1.61
CA LYS A 156 5.12 -17.64 2.48
C LYS A 156 4.15 -16.99 3.48
N PRO A 157 2.89 -16.71 3.08
CA PRO A 157 1.91 -16.15 4.02
C PRO A 157 1.62 -17.14 5.15
N ALA A 158 1.90 -16.73 6.38
CA ALA A 158 1.65 -17.53 7.58
C ALA A 158 1.41 -16.61 8.78
N ASN A 159 0.52 -17.00 9.70
CA ASN A 159 0.24 -16.27 10.94
C ASN A 159 -0.07 -14.77 10.76
N GLY A 160 -0.71 -14.39 9.65
CA GLY A 160 -1.02 -12.98 9.35
C GLY A 160 0.18 -12.13 8.91
N VAL A 161 1.30 -12.77 8.55
CA VAL A 161 2.53 -12.16 8.05
C VAL A 161 2.80 -12.65 6.62
N GLY A 162 3.40 -11.80 5.77
CA GLY A 162 3.78 -12.17 4.40
C GLY A 162 2.68 -11.95 3.35
N GLY A 163 2.76 -12.66 2.22
CA GLY A 163 1.78 -12.60 1.13
C GLY A 163 1.86 -11.36 0.23
N TYR A 164 2.91 -10.55 0.35
CA TYR A 164 3.10 -9.34 -0.45
C TYR A 164 3.26 -9.66 -1.95
N TYR A 165 4.04 -10.68 -2.30
CA TYR A 165 4.29 -11.00 -3.71
C TYR A 165 3.02 -11.45 -4.43
N GLN A 166 2.15 -12.18 -3.76
CA GLN A 166 0.85 -12.55 -4.32
C GLN A 166 -0.05 -11.31 -4.54
N GLN A 167 -0.06 -10.37 -3.60
CA GLN A 167 -0.80 -9.12 -3.75
C GLN A 167 -0.23 -8.25 -4.89
N LEU A 168 1.10 -8.14 -4.97
CA LEU A 168 1.78 -7.42 -6.03
C LEU A 168 1.53 -8.04 -7.40
N GLN A 169 1.59 -9.37 -7.51
CA GLN A 169 1.23 -10.09 -8.73
C GLN A 169 -0.20 -9.77 -9.17
N GLY A 170 -1.17 -9.84 -8.23
CA GLY A 170 -2.56 -9.49 -8.53
C GLY A 170 -2.74 -8.04 -9.01
N LEU A 171 -1.98 -7.10 -8.44
CA LEU A 171 -1.97 -5.71 -8.91
C LEU A 171 -1.38 -5.59 -10.33
N ILE A 172 -0.26 -6.28 -10.61
CA ILE A 172 0.35 -6.31 -11.94
C ILE A 172 -0.63 -6.89 -12.97
N GLU A 173 -1.21 -8.06 -12.70
CA GLU A 173 -2.15 -8.71 -13.61
C GLU A 173 -3.37 -7.83 -13.88
N LYS A 174 -3.93 -7.21 -12.83
CA LYS A 174 -5.06 -6.28 -12.97
C LYS A 174 -4.71 -5.07 -13.83
N THR A 175 -3.53 -4.48 -13.64
CA THR A 175 -3.11 -3.29 -14.40
C THR A 175 -2.79 -3.61 -15.85
N VAL A 176 -2.18 -4.76 -16.13
CA VAL A 176 -1.94 -5.26 -17.49
C VAL A 176 -3.26 -5.57 -18.20
N GLN A 177 -4.21 -6.24 -17.54
CA GLN A 177 -5.53 -6.54 -18.12
C GLN A 177 -6.32 -5.26 -18.44
N ALA A 178 -6.24 -4.24 -17.58
CA ALA A 178 -6.92 -2.98 -17.81
C ALA A 178 -6.25 -2.17 -18.94
N GLY A 179 -4.92 -2.10 -18.94
CA GLY A 179 -4.15 -1.20 -19.81
C GLY A 179 -3.70 -1.79 -21.15
N GLY A 180 -3.59 -3.12 -21.25
CA GLY A 180 -3.03 -3.80 -22.44
C GLY A 180 -1.56 -3.49 -22.70
N LEU A 181 -0.84 -2.90 -21.73
CA LEU A 181 0.51 -2.36 -21.89
C LEU A 181 1.49 -2.97 -20.89
N LEU A 182 2.77 -2.99 -21.29
CA LEU A 182 3.90 -3.36 -20.43
C LEU A 182 3.98 -2.39 -19.23
N PHE A 183 4.09 -2.93 -18.02
CA PHE A 183 4.20 -2.18 -16.77
C PHE A 183 5.66 -1.89 -16.39
N VAL A 184 5.87 -0.87 -15.57
CA VAL A 184 7.18 -0.55 -14.97
C VAL A 184 7.06 -0.63 -13.46
N VAL A 185 8.00 -1.32 -12.80
CA VAL A 185 8.14 -1.31 -11.34
C VAL A 185 9.37 -0.49 -11.00
N THR A 186 9.20 0.53 -10.17
CA THR A 186 10.32 1.31 -9.63
C THR A 186 10.47 1.00 -8.15
N CYS A 187 11.66 0.57 -7.76
CA CYS A 187 12.05 0.42 -6.36
C CYS A 187 13.02 1.56 -6.02
N LEU A 188 12.71 2.30 -4.94
CA LEU A 188 13.67 3.22 -4.35
C LEU A 188 14.40 2.49 -3.23
N SER A 189 15.71 2.68 -3.13
CA SER A 189 16.57 2.17 -2.04
C SER A 189 16.78 3.24 -0.98
#